data_AF-A0A0E0N1G1-F1
#
_entry.id   AF-A0A0E0N1G1-F1
#
_cell.length_a   1.000
_cell.length_b   1.000
_cell.length_c   1.000
_cell.angle_alpha   90.00
_cell.angle_beta   90.00
_cell.angle_gamma   90.00
#
_symmetry.space_group_name_H-M   'P 1'
#
loop_
_entity.id
_entity.type
_entity.pdbx_description
1 polymer ?
#
loop_
_entity_poly.entity_id
_entity_poly.type
_entity_poly.pdbx_seq_one_letter_code
_entity_poly.pdbx_strand_id
1 'polypeptide(L)'
;MSEVFEGYERQYCEVSASLFRKCTTASALDGEKKKQKLSEIQSGVEEAESLIRKMDLEARSLQPSVKAGLLAKLREYKSDLNNLKSELKRISAPNARQATREELLESGLADTLAASTDQRGRLMMTTERLNQSNDKIKESRRTILETEELGVSILQDLHQQRQSLLHAHTTVNMA
;
A
#
# COMPACT_ATOMS: atom_id res chain seq x y z
N MET A 1 8.23 -13.90 11.48
CA MET A 1 6.92 -13.78 10.80
C MET A 1 5.84 -13.76 11.88
N SER A 2 4.70 -13.11 11.67
CA SER A 2 3.64 -13.06 12.71
C SER A 2 2.91 -14.40 12.75
N GLU A 3 2.89 -15.07 13.90
CA GLU A 3 2.16 -16.33 14.11
C GLU A 3 0.67 -16.19 13.78
N VAL A 4 0.12 -14.99 14.01
CA VAL A 4 -1.27 -14.63 13.71
C VAL A 4 -1.50 -14.61 12.19
N PHE A 5 -0.57 -14.04 11.43
CA PHE A 5 -0.64 -14.03 9.97
C PHE A 5 -0.59 -15.46 9.41
N GLU A 6 0.33 -16.29 9.90
CA GLU A 6 0.47 -17.68 9.45
C GLU A 6 -0.77 -18.52 9.79
N GLY A 7 -1.41 -18.25 10.93
CA GLY A 7 -2.69 -18.88 11.31
C GLY A 7 -3.81 -18.53 10.33
N TYR A 8 -3.94 -17.26 9.95
CA TYR A 8 -4.93 -16.84 8.94
C TYR A 8 -4.59 -17.37 7.54
N GLU A 9 -3.32 -17.42 7.18
CA GLU A 9 -2.86 -17.98 5.89
C GLU A 9 -3.23 -19.46 5.77
N ARG A 10 -3.03 -20.24 6.84
CA ARG A 10 -3.43 -21.66 6.86
C ARG A 10 -4.95 -21.84 6.70
N GLN A 11 -5.74 -21.07 7.45
CA GLN A 11 -7.20 -21.09 7.33
C GLN A 11 -7.65 -20.71 5.91
N TYR A 12 -7.02 -19.69 5.33
CA TYR A 12 -7.32 -19.26 3.96
C TYR A 12 -7.01 -20.37 2.95
N CYS A 13 -5.87 -21.05 3.08
CA CYS A 13 -5.51 -22.17 2.20
C CYS A 13 -6.51 -23.34 2.32
N GLU A 14 -6.96 -23.68 3.52
CA GLU A 14 -7.97 -24.72 3.75
C GLU A 14 -9.32 -24.35 3.13
N VAL A 15 -9.79 -23.13 3.35
CA VAL A 15 -11.05 -22.63 2.78
C VAL A 15 -10.95 -22.58 1.25
N SER A 16 -9.85 -22.06 0.70
CA SER A 16 -9.61 -22.00 -0.75
C SER A 16 -9.59 -23.38 -1.39
N ALA A 17 -8.90 -24.35 -0.81
CA ALA A 17 -8.89 -25.74 -1.31
C ALA A 17 -10.29 -26.38 -1.26
N SER A 18 -11.05 -26.11 -0.19
CA SER A 18 -12.45 -26.54 -0.05
C SER A 18 -13.34 -25.91 -1.13
N LEU A 19 -13.18 -24.61 -1.38
CA LEU A 19 -13.91 -23.87 -2.41
C LEU A 19 -13.64 -24.43 -3.81
N PHE A 20 -12.38 -24.70 -4.16
CA PHE A 20 -12.03 -25.31 -5.45
C PHE A 20 -12.76 -26.65 -5.66
N ARG A 21 -12.72 -27.54 -4.67
CA ARG A 21 -13.42 -28.84 -4.75
C ARG A 21 -14.93 -28.67 -4.88
N LYS A 22 -15.52 -27.75 -4.10
CA LYS A 22 -16.95 -27.45 -4.16
C LYS A 22 -17.35 -26.86 -5.52
N CYS A 23 -16.56 -25.98 -6.11
CA CYS A 23 -16.79 -25.44 -7.47
C CYS A 23 -16.76 -26.52 -8.55
N THR A 24 -15.77 -27.43 -8.51
CA THR A 24 -15.71 -28.58 -9.42
C THR A 24 -16.96 -29.46 -9.28
N THR A 25 -17.40 -29.71 -8.05
CA THR A 25 -18.59 -30.53 -7.78
C THR A 25 -19.86 -29.83 -8.25
N ALA A 26 -20.01 -28.53 -7.97
CA ALA A 26 -21.16 -27.72 -8.38
C ALA A 26 -21.31 -27.59 -9.90
N SER A 27 -20.20 -27.69 -10.64
CA SER A 27 -20.21 -27.70 -12.11
C SER A 27 -20.86 -28.97 -12.70
N ALA A 28 -20.86 -30.08 -11.96
CA ALA A 28 -21.46 -31.36 -12.36
C ALA A 28 -22.88 -31.58 -11.80
N LEU A 29 -23.42 -30.63 -11.03
CA LEU A 29 -24.74 -30.70 -10.43
C LEU A 29 -25.74 -29.81 -11.18
N ASP A 30 -27.01 -30.24 -11.18
CA ASP A 30 -28.14 -29.49 -11.76
C ASP A 30 -29.27 -29.26 -10.75
N GLY A 31 -30.14 -28.30 -11.07
CA GLY A 31 -31.37 -28.02 -10.32
C GLY A 31 -31.14 -27.48 -8.90
N GLU A 32 -31.98 -27.90 -7.95
CA GLU A 32 -31.92 -27.42 -6.55
C GLU A 32 -30.61 -27.76 -5.85
N LYS A 33 -30.02 -28.94 -6.14
CA LYS A 33 -28.74 -29.36 -5.55
C LYS A 33 -27.61 -28.41 -5.93
N LYS A 34 -27.61 -27.92 -7.17
CA LYS A 34 -26.67 -26.90 -7.65
C LYS A 34 -26.86 -25.59 -6.88
N LYS A 35 -28.11 -25.12 -6.74
CA LYS A 35 -28.43 -23.87 -6.03
C LYS A 35 -27.99 -23.90 -4.56
N GLN A 36 -28.21 -25.01 -3.86
CA GLN A 36 -27.74 -25.18 -2.49
C GLN A 36 -26.22 -25.13 -2.40
N LYS A 37 -25.52 -25.81 -3.33
CA LYS A 37 -24.05 -25.82 -3.34
C LYS A 37 -23.43 -24.48 -3.72
N LEU A 38 -24.05 -23.72 -4.61
CA LEU A 38 -23.65 -22.35 -4.92
C LEU A 38 -23.74 -21.44 -3.70
N SER A 39 -24.79 -21.56 -2.88
CA SER A 39 -24.92 -20.80 -1.63
C SER A 39 -23.80 -21.13 -0.63
N GLU A 40 -23.47 -22.42 -0.46
CA GLU A 40 -22.35 -22.83 0.39
C GLU A 40 -20.98 -22.34 -0.11
N ILE A 41 -20.79 -22.30 -1.44
CA ILE A 41 -19.56 -21.76 -2.04
C ILE A 41 -19.50 -20.24 -1.80
N GLN A 42 -20.62 -19.53 -1.98
CA GLN A 42 -20.68 -18.09 -1.76
C GLN A 42 -20.33 -17.70 -0.31
N SER A 43 -20.86 -18.44 0.68
CA SER A 43 -20.49 -18.24 2.09
C SER A 43 -19.00 -18.49 2.35
N GLY A 44 -18.41 -19.52 1.73
CA GLY A 44 -16.97 -19.77 1.87
C GLY A 44 -16.10 -18.71 1.17
N VAL A 45 -16.57 -18.12 0.07
CA VAL A 45 -15.90 -16.97 -0.59
C VAL A 45 -15.88 -15.76 0.35
N GLU A 46 -16.99 -15.46 1.03
CA GLU A 46 -17.05 -14.37 2.02
C GLU A 46 -16.11 -14.60 3.21
N GLU A 47 -16.01 -15.86 3.67
CA GLU A 47 -15.05 -16.25 4.71
C GLU A 47 -13.60 -16.05 4.25
N ALA A 48 -13.26 -16.49 3.04
CA ALA A 48 -11.94 -16.30 2.47
C ALA A 48 -11.58 -14.81 2.28
N GLU A 49 -12.53 -13.96 1.88
CA GLU A 49 -12.32 -12.51 1.86
C GLU A 49 -12.04 -11.93 3.25
N SER A 50 -12.79 -12.38 4.26
CA SER A 50 -12.61 -11.94 5.64
C SER A 50 -11.21 -12.28 6.14
N LEU A 51 -10.72 -13.48 5.82
CA LEU A 51 -9.35 -13.92 6.13
C LEU A 51 -8.30 -13.06 5.42
N ILE A 52 -8.49 -12.77 4.13
CA ILE A 52 -7.60 -11.86 3.38
C ILE A 52 -7.57 -10.47 4.03
N ARG A 53 -8.71 -9.91 4.45
CA ARG A 53 -8.76 -8.60 5.12
C ARG A 53 -8.03 -8.63 6.47
N LYS A 54 -8.19 -9.69 7.26
CA LYS A 54 -7.47 -9.87 8.53
C LYS A 54 -5.96 -9.95 8.31
N MET A 55 -5.51 -10.71 7.31
CA MET A 55 -4.10 -10.79 6.91
C MET A 55 -3.56 -9.43 6.42
N ASP A 56 -4.34 -8.64 5.68
CA ASP A 56 -3.94 -7.31 5.21
C ASP A 56 -3.71 -6.33 6.38
N LEU A 57 -4.59 -6.37 7.39
CA LEU A 57 -4.44 -5.58 8.62
C LEU A 57 -3.20 -5.99 9.41
N GLU A 58 -2.99 -7.29 9.58
CA GLU A 58 -1.82 -7.84 10.28
C GLU A 58 -0.52 -7.53 9.53
N ALA A 59 -0.49 -7.64 8.20
CA ALA A 59 0.69 -7.29 7.40
C ALA A 59 1.06 -5.81 7.50
N ARG A 60 0.08 -4.92 7.72
CA ARG A 60 0.30 -3.48 7.86
C ARG A 60 0.90 -3.06 9.20
N SER A 61 0.73 -3.87 10.26
CA SER A 61 1.33 -3.60 11.58
C SER A 61 2.80 -4.03 11.66
N LEU A 62 3.30 -4.78 10.68
CA LEU A 62 4.67 -5.30 10.63
C LEU A 62 5.68 -4.32 10.00
N GLN A 63 6.96 -4.59 10.26
CA GLN A 63 8.09 -3.79 9.73
C GLN A 63 8.12 -3.75 8.19
N PRO A 64 8.59 -2.65 7.57
CA PRO A 64 8.56 -2.46 6.11
C PRO A 64 9.23 -3.58 5.29
N SER A 65 10.31 -4.16 5.80
CA SER A 65 11.07 -5.24 5.15
C SER A 65 10.25 -6.53 4.99
N VAL A 66 9.45 -6.89 6.00
CA VAL A 66 8.60 -8.09 5.98
C VAL A 66 7.27 -7.81 5.29
N LYS A 67 6.72 -6.61 5.49
CA LYS A 67 5.45 -6.15 4.92
C LYS A 67 5.39 -6.27 3.40
N ALA A 68 6.46 -5.90 2.69
CA ALA A 68 6.49 -5.93 1.23
C ALA A 68 6.24 -7.34 0.66
N GLY A 69 6.88 -8.36 1.23
CA GLY A 69 6.70 -9.75 0.80
C GLY A 69 5.29 -10.30 1.10
N LEU A 70 4.72 -9.94 2.25
CA LEU A 70 3.37 -10.36 2.63
C LEU A 70 2.28 -9.70 1.77
N LEU A 71 2.45 -8.42 1.42
CA LEU A 71 1.53 -7.71 0.52
C LEU A 71 1.56 -8.26 -0.90
N ALA A 72 2.72 -8.74 -1.37
CA ALA A 72 2.82 -9.42 -2.68
C ALA A 72 2.00 -10.71 -2.69
N LYS A 73 2.17 -11.58 -1.68
CA LYS A 73 1.36 -12.79 -1.50
C LYS A 73 -0.14 -12.48 -1.39
N LEU A 74 -0.51 -11.46 -0.62
CA LEU A 74 -1.91 -11.05 -0.51
C LEU A 74 -2.52 -10.59 -1.83
N ARG A 75 -1.72 -10.04 -2.75
CA ARG A 75 -2.17 -9.68 -4.09
C ARG A 75 -2.47 -10.93 -4.91
N GLU A 76 -1.65 -11.97 -4.80
CA GLU A 76 -1.88 -13.27 -5.46
C GLU A 76 -3.16 -13.93 -4.91
N TYR A 77 -3.31 -14.02 -3.59
CA TYR A 77 -4.54 -14.57 -2.96
C TYR A 77 -5.81 -13.81 -3.35
N LYS A 78 -5.74 -12.47 -3.46
CA LYS A 78 -6.87 -11.67 -3.97
C LYS A 78 -7.18 -11.98 -5.44
N SER A 79 -6.16 -12.19 -6.26
CA SER A 79 -6.33 -12.56 -7.67
C SER A 79 -6.97 -13.93 -7.82
N ASP A 80 -6.48 -14.93 -7.08
CA ASP A 80 -7.01 -16.30 -7.12
C ASP A 80 -8.47 -16.35 -6.65
N LEU A 81 -8.81 -15.62 -5.59
CA LEU A 81 -10.19 -15.51 -5.12
C LEU A 81 -11.10 -14.86 -6.17
N ASN A 82 -10.62 -13.82 -6.87
CA ASN A 82 -11.39 -13.18 -7.94
C ASN A 82 -11.63 -14.13 -9.12
N ASN A 83 -10.63 -14.94 -9.48
CA ASN A 83 -10.80 -16.00 -10.47
C ASN A 83 -11.85 -17.02 -10.02
N LEU A 84 -11.82 -17.44 -8.75
CA LEU A 84 -12.81 -18.38 -8.22
C LEU A 84 -14.24 -17.80 -8.22
N LYS A 85 -14.39 -16.49 -8.00
CA LYS A 85 -15.66 -15.79 -8.10
C LYS A 85 -16.19 -15.70 -9.53
N SER A 86 -15.33 -15.42 -10.52
CA SER A 86 -15.76 -15.38 -11.92
C SER A 86 -16.19 -16.77 -12.40
N GLU A 87 -15.47 -17.81 -12.01
CA GLU A 87 -15.85 -19.21 -12.20
C GLU A 87 -17.23 -19.52 -11.57
N LEU A 88 -17.46 -19.08 -10.33
CA LEU A 88 -18.74 -19.26 -9.64
C LEU A 88 -19.89 -18.58 -10.37
N LYS A 89 -19.69 -17.34 -10.85
CA LYS A 89 -20.67 -16.60 -11.66
C LYS A 89 -20.99 -17.36 -12.95
N ARG A 90 -19.99 -17.91 -13.62
CA ARG A 90 -20.17 -18.71 -14.84
C ARG A 90 -20.96 -20.00 -14.56
N ILE A 91 -20.68 -20.69 -13.45
CA ILE A 91 -21.41 -21.90 -13.05
C ILE A 91 -22.85 -21.57 -12.66
N SER A 92 -23.07 -20.43 -12.00
CA SER A 92 -24.40 -19.97 -11.55
C SER A 92 -25.28 -19.46 -12.70
N ALA A 93 -24.69 -18.99 -13.80
CA ALA A 93 -25.43 -18.44 -14.93
C ALA A 93 -26.37 -19.49 -15.55
N PRO A 94 -27.68 -19.19 -15.66
CA PRO A 94 -28.67 -20.13 -16.20
C PRO A 94 -28.57 -20.31 -17.72
N ASN A 95 -27.87 -19.42 -18.42
CA ASN A 95 -27.65 -19.46 -19.88
C ASN A 95 -26.30 -18.85 -20.24
N ALA A 96 -25.56 -19.50 -21.15
CA ALA A 96 -24.25 -19.05 -21.62
C ALA A 96 -24.23 -17.59 -22.12
N ARG A 97 -25.32 -17.12 -22.76
CA ARG A 97 -25.47 -15.73 -23.23
C ARG A 97 -25.57 -14.68 -22.12
N GLN A 98 -26.11 -15.05 -20.96
CA GLN A 98 -26.21 -14.14 -19.81
C GLN A 98 -24.84 -13.99 -19.13
N ALA A 99 -24.08 -15.10 -19.05
CA ALA A 99 -22.71 -15.10 -18.53
C ALA A 99 -21.79 -14.18 -19.36
N THR A 100 -21.83 -14.28 -20.69
CA THR A 100 -20.98 -13.44 -21.57
C THR A 100 -21.32 -11.95 -21.45
N ARG A 101 -22.61 -11.61 -21.24
CA ARG A 101 -23.04 -10.22 -21.07
C ARG A 101 -22.58 -9.65 -19.74
N GLU A 102 -22.69 -10.42 -18.65
CA GLU A 102 -22.23 -10.01 -17.33
C GLU A 102 -20.70 -9.87 -17.29
N GLU A 103 -19.98 -10.79 -17.92
CA GLU A 103 -18.52 -10.77 -18.04
C GLU A 103 -18.01 -9.54 -18.82
N LEU A 104 -18.68 -9.17 -19.92
CA LEU A 104 -18.38 -7.94 -20.68
C LEU A 104 -18.60 -6.67 -19.85
N LEU A 105 -19.68 -6.62 -19.06
CA LEU A 105 -19.99 -5.49 -18.18
C LEU A 105 -18.99 -5.39 -17.02
N GLU A 106 -18.63 -6.53 -16.42
CA GLU A 106 -17.67 -6.60 -15.32
C GLU A 106 -16.24 -6.31 -15.78
N SER A 107 -15.83 -6.78 -16.98
CA SER A 107 -14.55 -6.43 -17.59
C SER A 107 -14.44 -4.92 -17.82
N GLY A 108 -15.49 -4.28 -18.35
CA GLY A 108 -15.50 -2.82 -18.51
C GLY A 108 -15.43 -2.07 -17.18
N LEU A 109 -16.08 -2.58 -16.14
CA LEU A 109 -15.99 -2.01 -14.79
C LEU A 109 -14.60 -2.23 -14.16
N ALA A 110 -14.00 -3.40 -14.34
CA ALA A 110 -12.67 -3.72 -13.85
C ALA A 110 -11.59 -2.85 -14.51
N ASP A 111 -11.67 -2.63 -15.83
CA ASP A 111 -10.76 -1.74 -16.57
C ASP A 111 -10.87 -0.29 -16.09
N THR A 112 -12.09 0.20 -15.85
CA THR A 112 -12.29 1.57 -15.33
C THR A 112 -11.79 1.71 -13.89
N LEU A 113 -11.98 0.70 -13.03
CA LEU A 113 -11.42 0.67 -11.68
C LEU A 113 -9.89 0.58 -11.67
N ALA A 114 -9.30 -0.20 -12.57
CA ALA A 114 -7.86 -0.32 -12.73
C ALA A 114 -7.23 1.01 -13.20
N ALA A 115 -7.82 1.64 -14.21
CA ALA A 115 -7.41 2.96 -14.69
C ALA A 115 -7.53 4.04 -13.59
N SER A 116 -8.62 4.03 -12.83
CA SER A 116 -8.82 4.94 -11.69
C SER A 116 -7.78 4.72 -10.57
N THR A 117 -7.45 3.46 -10.30
CA THR A 117 -6.45 3.11 -9.27
C THR A 117 -5.04 3.52 -9.68
N ASP A 118 -4.66 3.33 -10.95
CA ASP A 118 -3.38 3.81 -11.49
C ASP A 118 -3.26 5.33 -11.39
N GLN A 119 -4.30 6.07 -11.81
CA GLN A 119 -4.35 7.53 -11.67
C GLN A 119 -4.18 7.97 -10.22
N ARG A 120 -4.87 7.33 -9.27
CA ARG A 120 -4.73 7.61 -7.84
C ARG A 120 -3.31 7.34 -7.34
N GLY A 121 -2.70 6.24 -7.77
CA GLY A 121 -1.30 5.90 -7.44
C GLY A 121 -0.32 6.95 -7.93
N ARG A 122 -0.46 7.40 -9.18
CA ARG A 122 0.36 8.48 -9.76
C ARG A 122 0.20 9.80 -9.02
N LEU A 123 -1.02 10.17 -8.65
CA LEU A 123 -1.28 11.37 -7.86
C LEU A 123 -0.62 11.29 -6.48
N MET A 124 -0.75 10.16 -5.77
CA MET A 124 -0.10 9.96 -4.46
C MET A 124 1.43 10.09 -4.55
N MET A 125 2.07 9.45 -5.55
CA MET A 125 3.51 9.58 -5.76
C MET A 125 3.94 11.02 -6.05
N THR A 126 3.11 11.78 -6.78
CA THR A 126 3.40 13.18 -7.10
C THR A 126 3.28 14.07 -5.86
N THR A 127 2.25 13.84 -5.03
CA THR A 127 2.09 14.53 -3.74
C THR A 127 3.22 14.22 -2.77
N GLU A 128 3.67 12.96 -2.68
CA GLU A 128 4.78 12.57 -1.82
C GLU A 128 6.09 13.26 -2.22
N ARG A 129 6.40 13.29 -3.54
CA ARG A 129 7.55 14.04 -4.06
C ARG A 129 7.47 15.53 -3.75
N LEU A 130 6.28 16.12 -3.88
CA LEU A 130 6.07 17.53 -3.58
C LEU A 130 6.29 17.82 -2.09
N ASN A 131 5.81 16.96 -1.20
CA ASN A 131 6.05 17.08 0.24
C ASN A 131 7.54 16.97 0.57
N GLN A 132 8.25 15.98 0.02
CA GLN A 132 9.71 15.86 0.21
C GLN A 132 10.46 17.10 -0.30
N SER A 133 10.04 17.68 -1.43
CA SER A 133 10.64 18.91 -1.94
C SER A 133 10.35 20.10 -1.02
N ASN A 134 9.15 20.20 -0.46
CA ASN A 134 8.78 21.24 0.49
C ASN A 134 9.61 21.15 1.78
N ASP A 135 9.82 19.94 2.30
CA ASP A 135 10.64 19.70 3.47
C ASP A 135 12.11 20.07 3.22
N LYS A 136 12.66 19.72 2.05
CA LYS A 136 14.01 20.14 1.64
C LYS A 136 14.15 21.66 1.54
N ILE A 137 13.14 22.37 1.03
CA ILE A 137 13.14 23.84 0.94
C ILE A 137 13.10 24.45 2.35
N LYS A 138 12.24 23.93 3.24
CA LYS A 138 12.20 24.37 4.65
C LYS A 138 13.53 24.16 5.35
N GLU A 139 14.15 23.01 5.14
CA GLU A 139 15.46 22.69 5.68
C GLU A 139 16.54 23.64 5.17
N SER A 140 16.60 23.84 3.85
CA SER A 140 17.54 24.77 3.23
C SER A 140 17.36 26.20 3.75
N ARG A 141 16.11 26.65 3.93
CA ARG A 141 15.83 27.98 4.48
C ARG A 141 16.33 28.11 5.92
N ARG A 142 16.17 27.07 6.74
CA ARG A 142 16.70 27.03 8.10
C ARG A 142 18.23 27.15 8.09
N THR A 143 18.91 26.31 7.32
CA THR A 143 20.38 26.33 7.23
C THR A 143 20.91 27.69 6.76
N ILE A 144 20.22 28.35 5.81
CA ILE A 144 20.62 29.70 5.35
C ILE A 144 20.53 30.72 6.48
N LEU A 145 19.46 30.70 7.28
CA LEU A 145 19.30 31.61 8.42
C LEU A 145 20.37 31.36 9.50
N GLU A 146 20.65 30.09 9.82
CA GLU A 146 21.73 29.72 10.74
C GLU A 146 23.11 30.18 10.23
N THR A 147 23.33 30.11 8.92
CA THR A 147 24.57 30.57 8.29
C THR A 147 24.69 32.09 8.31
N GLU A 148 23.59 32.82 8.12
CA GLU A 148 23.54 34.27 8.25
C GLU A 148 23.88 34.71 9.68
N GLU A 149 23.28 34.07 10.69
CA GLU A 149 23.56 34.35 12.10
C GLU A 149 25.02 34.09 12.46
N LEU A 150 25.59 32.96 12.00
CA LEU A 150 27.01 32.66 12.17
C LEU A 150 27.89 33.72 11.49
N GLY A 151 27.52 34.18 10.29
CA GLY A 151 28.22 35.25 9.58
C GLY A 151 28.24 36.57 10.36
N VAL A 152 27.13 36.94 11.00
CA VAL A 152 27.04 38.10 11.88
C VAL A 152 28.00 37.96 13.08
N SER A 153 28.03 36.79 13.73
CA SER A 153 28.95 36.52 14.84
C SER A 153 30.43 36.65 14.42
N ILE A 154 30.79 36.10 13.26
CA ILE A 154 32.17 36.19 12.74
C ILE A 154 32.58 37.64 12.48
N LEU A 155 31.67 38.47 11.94
CA LEU A 155 31.95 39.88 11.70
C LEU A 155 32.12 40.67 13.02
N GLN A 156 31.34 40.33 14.05
CA GLN A 156 31.50 40.91 15.39
C GLN A 156 32.85 40.53 16.01
N ASP A 157 33.23 39.25 15.93
CA ASP A 157 34.52 38.76 16.44
C ASP A 157 35.71 39.41 15.72
N LEU A 158 35.66 39.52 14.38
CA LEU A 158 36.69 40.22 13.59
C LEU A 158 36.80 41.70 13.98
N HIS A 159 35.66 42.36 14.25
CA HIS A 159 35.66 43.74 14.72
C HIS A 159 36.33 43.85 16.08
N GLN A 160 35.98 42.98 17.03
CA GLN A 160 36.57 42.93 18.37
C GLN A 160 38.09 42.69 18.30
N GLN A 161 38.52 41.71 17.50
CA GLN A 161 39.94 41.39 17.29
C GLN A 161 40.71 42.59 16.71
N ARG A 162 40.12 43.30 15.74
CA ARG A 162 40.71 44.53 15.19
C ARG A 162 40.90 45.59 16.27
N GLN A 163 39.91 45.82 17.13
CA GLN A 163 40.02 46.79 18.22
C GLN A 163 41.14 46.41 19.21
N SER A 164 41.23 45.14 19.59
CA SER A 164 42.31 44.64 20.45
C SER A 164 43.70 44.85 19.84
N LEU A 165 43.87 44.59 18.55
CA LEU A 165 45.13 44.84 17.84
C LEU A 165 45.48 46.33 17.78
N LEU A 166 44.50 47.19 17.52
CA LEU A 166 44.70 48.64 17.51
C LEU A 166 45.13 49.14 18.89
N HIS A 167 44.48 48.68 19.96
CA HIS A 167 44.86 49.03 21.33
C HIS A 167 46.27 48.56 21.69
N ALA A 168 46.63 47.31 21.35
CA ALA A 168 47.98 46.82 21.57
C ALA A 168 49.03 47.69 20.82
N HIS A 169 48.74 48.08 19.58
CA HIS A 169 49.62 48.95 18.80
C HIS A 169 49.78 50.35 19.42
N THR A 170 48.71 50.99 19.89
CA THR A 170 48.82 52.29 20.58
C THR A 170 49.57 52.17 21.90
N THR A 171 49.38 51.10 22.67
CA THR A 171 50.11 50.89 23.92
C THR A 171 51.62 50.72 23.68
N VAL A 172 52.01 49.96 22.64
CA VAL A 172 53.43 49.76 22.29
C VAL A 172 54.07 51.05 21.75
N ASN A 173 53.34 51.90 21.03
CA ASN A 173 53.87 53.18 20.56
C ASN A 173 53.96 54.28 21.64
N MET A 174 53.31 54.09 22.79
CA MET A 174 53.30 55.04 23.91
C MET A 174 54.30 54.66 25.02
N ALA A 175 54.96 53.50 24.92
CA ALA A 175 56.00 53.01 25.82
C ALA A 175 57.38 53.17 25.18
#